data_AF-A0A8S9UE66-F1
#
_entry.id   AF-A0A8S9UE66-F1
#
_cell.length_a   1.000
_cell.length_b   1.000
_cell.length_c   1.000
_cell.angle_alpha   90.00
_cell.angle_beta   90.00
_cell.angle_gamma   90.00
#
_symmetry.space_group_name_H-M   'P 1'
#
loop_
_entity.id
_entity.type
_entity.pdbx_description
1 polymer ?
#
loop_
_entity_poly.entity_id
_entity_poly.type
_entity_poly.pdbx_seq_one_letter_code
_entity_poly.pdbx_strand_id
1 'polypeptide(L)'
;MPQELQLLLTVKVGKPYTSCRTPYGAPIVFELMPTDGLAVLHARISNQLAEDVTWDADAPILIKPSANISQVNYVALPSSQDEFSNSIDRLWKQAARRKHGQADFQLELYIYVQRRNTNPGIRRATEARVEASAAAIREVLEREGSSSTYGPAA
;
A
#
# COMPACT_ATOMS: atom_id res chain seq x y z
N MET A 1 9.68 8.94 -28.54
CA MET A 1 9.70 8.17 -27.28
C MET A 1 11.13 7.72 -27.00
N PRO A 2 11.55 7.59 -25.74
CA PRO A 2 12.86 7.05 -25.41
C PRO A 2 12.87 5.53 -25.64
N GLN A 3 14.05 5.00 -25.96
CA GLN A 3 14.24 3.56 -26.17
C GLN A 3 14.23 2.80 -24.83
N GLU A 4 14.73 3.45 -23.78
CA GLU A 4 14.74 2.96 -22.41
C GLU A 4 14.12 4.00 -21.47
N LEU A 5 13.30 3.53 -20.53
CA LEU A 5 12.67 4.37 -19.52
C LEU A 5 13.22 4.03 -18.15
N GLN A 6 13.72 5.04 -17.46
CA GLN A 6 14.05 4.91 -16.05
C GLN A 6 12.77 5.00 -15.22
N LEU A 7 12.50 3.94 -14.46
CA LEU A 7 11.36 3.82 -13.58
C LEU A 7 11.82 3.98 -12.13
N LEU A 8 11.05 4.72 -11.34
CA LEU A 8 11.21 4.83 -9.89
C LEU A 8 10.02 4.16 -9.21
N LEU A 9 10.19 2.93 -8.76
CA LEU A 9 9.15 2.20 -8.04
C LEU A 9 9.19 2.52 -6.56
N THR A 10 8.11 3.12 -6.07
CA THR A 10 7.87 3.30 -4.64
C THR A 10 6.85 2.27 -4.16
N VAL A 11 7.28 1.40 -3.25
CA VAL A 11 6.41 0.41 -2.61
C VAL A 11 5.79 1.03 -1.37
N LYS A 12 4.48 0.87 -1.17
CA LYS A 12 3.77 1.36 0.02
C LYS A 12 3.02 0.24 0.70
N VAL A 13 2.97 0.28 2.04
CA VAL A 13 2.17 -0.67 2.81
C VAL A 13 0.74 -0.14 2.99
N GLY A 14 -0.26 -0.94 2.63
CA GLY A 14 -1.67 -0.64 2.86
C GLY A 14 -2.52 -0.73 1.60
N LYS A 15 -3.51 0.16 1.46
CA LYS A 15 -4.50 0.12 0.37
C LYS A 15 -4.28 1.25 -0.64
N PRO A 16 -4.48 1.01 -1.95
CA PRO A 16 -4.39 2.06 -2.96
C PRO A 16 -5.40 3.18 -2.70
N TYR A 17 -5.07 4.39 -3.15
CA TYR A 17 -5.89 5.62 -3.01
C TYR A 17 -6.19 6.09 -1.59
N THR A 18 -5.69 5.39 -0.56
CA THR A 18 -5.77 5.85 0.82
C THR A 18 -4.56 6.72 1.16
N SER A 19 -4.61 7.45 2.28
CA SER A 19 -3.52 8.28 2.77
C SER A 19 -2.36 7.45 3.37
N CYS A 20 -1.94 6.38 2.68
CA CYS A 20 -0.79 5.58 3.04
C CYS A 20 0.49 6.41 2.88
N ARG A 21 1.07 6.81 4.01
CA ARG A 21 2.29 7.62 4.07
C ARG A 21 3.55 6.81 4.29
N THR A 22 3.45 5.51 4.58
CA THR A 22 4.60 4.68 4.96
C THR A 22 5.16 3.97 3.72
N PRO A 23 6.29 4.44 3.16
CA PRO A 23 7.02 3.68 2.16
C PRO A 23 7.56 2.38 2.77
N TYR A 24 7.59 1.33 1.96
CA TYR A 24 8.26 0.09 2.27
C TYR A 24 9.65 0.11 1.64
N GLY A 25 10.69 0.21 2.47
CA GLY A 25 12.07 0.27 2.01
C GLY A 25 12.41 1.54 1.21
N ALA A 26 13.53 1.48 0.50
CA ALA A 26 13.96 2.52 -0.42
C ALA A 26 13.26 2.36 -1.78
N PRO A 27 13.03 3.46 -2.52
CA PRO A 27 12.56 3.38 -3.90
C PRO A 27 13.51 2.54 -4.76
N ILE A 28 12.93 1.71 -5.62
CA ILE A 28 13.67 0.80 -6.49
C ILE A 28 13.75 1.43 -7.87
N VAL A 29 14.96 1.61 -8.39
CA VAL A 29 15.19 2.16 -9.73
C VAL A 29 15.52 1.02 -10.69
N PHE A 30 14.80 0.95 -11.80
CA PHE A 30 15.10 0.00 -12.86
C PHE A 30 14.70 0.54 -14.22
N GLU A 31 15.25 -0.05 -15.27
CA GLU A 31 14.98 0.32 -16.65
C GLU A 31 14.00 -0.67 -17.28
N LEU A 32 13.10 -0.16 -18.13
CA LEU A 32 12.16 -0.96 -18.91
C LEU A 32 12.05 -0.37 -20.31
N MET A 33 11.94 -1.23 -21.33
CA MET A 33 11.57 -0.77 -22.66
C MET A 33 10.04 -0.62 -22.73
N PRO A 34 9.50 0.47 -23.33
CA PRO A 34 8.06 0.61 -23.54
C PRO A 34 7.43 -0.59 -24.28
N THR A 35 8.22 -1.27 -25.11
CA THR A 35 7.83 -2.44 -25.90
C THR A 35 7.74 -3.73 -25.10
N ASP A 36 8.38 -3.82 -23.93
CA ASP A 36 8.36 -5.02 -23.07
C ASP A 36 6.95 -5.30 -22.52
N GLY A 37 6.18 -4.23 -22.36
CA GLY A 37 4.77 -4.28 -21.98
C GLY A 37 4.49 -4.60 -20.51
N LEU A 38 3.19 -4.61 -20.19
CA LEU A 38 2.70 -4.66 -18.82
C LEU A 38 3.07 -5.96 -18.09
N ALA A 39 3.05 -7.11 -18.79
CA ALA A 39 3.37 -8.40 -18.19
C ALA A 39 4.83 -8.46 -17.70
N VAL A 40 5.77 -7.92 -18.47
CA VAL A 40 7.18 -7.86 -18.09
C VAL A 40 7.39 -6.90 -16.93
N LEU A 41 6.71 -5.74 -16.94
CA LEU A 41 6.73 -4.82 -15.81
C LEU A 41 6.23 -5.50 -14.53
N HIS A 42 5.11 -6.22 -14.61
CA HIS A 42 4.54 -6.91 -13.47
C HIS A 42 5.48 -8.00 -12.93
N ALA A 43 6.06 -8.82 -13.81
CA ALA A 43 7.03 -9.84 -13.42
C ALA A 43 8.29 -9.23 -12.77
N ARG A 44 8.81 -8.13 -13.32
CA ARG A 44 9.97 -7.42 -12.73
C ARG A 44 9.66 -6.87 -11.36
N ILE A 45 8.49 -6.24 -11.17
CA ILE A 45 8.07 -5.73 -9.87
C ILE A 45 7.95 -6.90 -8.88
N SER A 46 7.27 -8.00 -9.24
CA SER A 46 7.14 -9.17 -8.38
C SER A 46 8.48 -9.76 -7.96
N ASN A 47 9.46 -9.82 -8.86
CA ASN A 47 10.81 -10.33 -8.57
C ASN A 47 11.62 -9.41 -7.64
N GLN A 48 11.31 -8.12 -7.60
CA GLN A 48 11.99 -7.13 -6.74
C GLN A 48 11.35 -7.00 -5.35
N LEU A 49 10.17 -7.60 -5.14
CA LEU A 49 9.49 -7.59 -3.86
C LEU A 49 10.10 -8.62 -2.91
N ALA A 50 10.23 -8.22 -1.64
CA ALA A 50 10.70 -9.09 -0.58
C ALA A 50 9.64 -10.14 -0.20
N GLU A 51 10.08 -11.28 0.33
CA GLU A 51 9.21 -12.41 0.66
C GLU A 51 8.24 -12.14 1.84
N ASP A 52 8.51 -11.11 2.65
CA ASP A 52 7.69 -10.68 3.79
C ASP A 52 6.52 -9.78 3.39
N VAL A 53 6.37 -9.46 2.10
CA VAL A 53 5.22 -8.71 1.57
C VAL A 53 4.49 -9.52 0.51
N THR A 54 3.17 -9.32 0.44
CA THR A 54 2.30 -9.87 -0.60
C THR A 54 1.80 -8.71 -1.45
N TRP A 55 1.98 -8.85 -2.76
CA TRP A 55 1.38 -7.97 -3.76
C TRP A 55 0.35 -8.78 -4.55
N ASP A 56 -0.86 -8.23 -4.65
CA ASP A 56 -1.94 -8.82 -5.42
C ASP A 56 -1.70 -8.59 -6.92
N ALA A 57 -1.86 -9.62 -7.74
CA ALA A 57 -1.67 -9.53 -9.18
C ALA A 57 -2.72 -8.65 -9.87
N ASP A 58 -3.90 -8.51 -9.25
CA ASP A 58 -4.96 -7.64 -9.73
C ASP A 58 -4.83 -6.20 -9.18
N ALA A 59 -3.83 -5.91 -8.35
CA ALA A 59 -3.64 -4.58 -7.80
C ALA A 59 -3.15 -3.59 -8.86
N PRO A 60 -3.73 -2.37 -8.91
CA PRO A 60 -3.34 -1.38 -9.91
C PRO A 60 -1.93 -0.85 -9.63
N ILE A 61 -1.10 -0.82 -10.66
CA ILE A 61 0.16 -0.06 -10.66
C ILE A 61 -0.20 1.40 -10.92
N LEU A 62 0.08 2.27 -9.96
CA LEU A 62 -0.27 3.68 -10.07
C LEU A 62 0.91 4.50 -10.58
N ILE A 63 0.63 5.48 -11.42
CA ILE A 63 1.59 6.47 -11.91
C ILE A 63 1.21 7.85 -11.43
N LYS A 64 2.22 8.68 -11.22
CA LYS A 64 2.03 10.08 -10.85
C LYS A 64 2.14 10.95 -12.10
N PRO A 65 1.03 11.49 -12.62
CA PRO A 65 1.05 12.20 -13.90
C PRO A 65 1.77 13.56 -13.85
N SER A 66 1.76 14.24 -12.70
CA SER A 66 2.35 15.57 -12.56
C SER A 66 3.02 15.78 -11.20
N ALA A 67 3.91 16.77 -11.14
CA ALA A 67 4.46 17.25 -9.89
C ALA A 67 3.33 17.84 -9.02
N ASN A 68 3.38 17.58 -7.71
CA ASN A 68 2.42 18.06 -6.70
C ASN A 68 0.98 17.50 -6.76
N ILE A 69 0.77 16.37 -7.42
CA ILE A 69 -0.53 15.69 -7.38
C ILE A 69 -0.68 14.83 -6.11
N SER A 70 -1.87 14.83 -5.50
CA SER A 70 -2.20 13.99 -4.36
C SER A 70 -2.33 12.52 -4.76
N GLN A 71 -2.10 11.61 -3.81
CA GLN A 71 -2.14 10.14 -4.04
C GLN A 71 -3.49 9.65 -4.56
N VAL A 72 -4.59 10.31 -4.18
CA VAL A 72 -5.96 10.00 -4.63
C VAL A 72 -6.14 10.22 -6.14
N ASN A 73 -5.30 11.06 -6.73
CA ASN A 73 -5.34 11.44 -8.15
C ASN A 73 -4.25 10.73 -8.96
N TYR A 74 -3.60 9.71 -8.39
CA TYR A 74 -2.71 8.86 -9.18
C TYR A 74 -3.53 8.04 -10.17
N VAL A 75 -2.96 7.85 -11.36
CA VAL A 75 -3.65 7.16 -12.46
C VAL A 75 -3.18 5.72 -12.51
N ALA A 76 -4.09 4.76 -12.65
CA ALA A 76 -3.70 3.37 -12.84
C ALA A 76 -3.09 3.18 -14.23
N LEU A 77 -2.06 2.34 -14.35
CA LEU A 77 -1.60 1.88 -15.64
C LEU A 77 -2.74 1.12 -16.32
N PRO A 78 -3.05 1.45 -17.59
CA PRO A 78 -4.07 0.74 -18.34
C PRO A 78 -3.62 -0.70 -18.61
N SER A 79 -4.58 -1.61 -18.63
CA SER A 79 -4.33 -3.04 -18.87
C SER A 79 -3.95 -3.35 -20.32
N SER A 80 -4.27 -2.46 -21.26
CA SER A 80 -3.97 -2.61 -22.69
C SER A 80 -2.59 -2.06 -23.04
N GLN A 81 -1.83 -2.79 -23.86
CA GLN A 81 -0.48 -2.42 -24.29
C GLN A 81 -0.43 -1.13 -25.12
N ASP A 82 -1.43 -0.91 -25.98
CA ASP A 82 -1.53 0.31 -26.79
C ASP A 82 -1.82 1.52 -25.89
N GLU A 83 -2.70 1.35 -24.90
CA GLU A 83 -3.00 2.40 -23.93
C GLU A 83 -1.82 2.68 -22.99
N PHE A 84 -1.05 1.64 -22.64
CA PHE A 84 0.18 1.77 -21.87
C PHE A 84 1.17 2.64 -22.63
N SER A 85 1.50 2.27 -23.87
CA SER A 85 2.43 3.02 -24.72
C SER A 85 1.96 4.47 -24.91
N ASN A 86 0.68 4.68 -25.18
CA ASN A 86 0.10 6.02 -25.31
C ASN A 86 0.18 6.85 -24.02
N SER A 87 -0.03 6.22 -22.86
CA SER A 87 0.06 6.89 -21.56
C SER A 87 1.49 7.33 -21.26
N ILE A 88 2.45 6.46 -21.53
CA ILE A 88 3.87 6.74 -21.36
C ILE A 88 4.33 7.83 -22.34
N ASP A 89 3.86 7.82 -23.59
CA ASP A 89 4.18 8.86 -24.58
C ASP A 89 3.65 10.24 -24.14
N ARG A 90 2.43 10.27 -23.59
CA ARG A 90 1.84 11.50 -23.02
C ARG A 90 2.69 12.03 -21.86
N LEU A 91 3.10 11.15 -20.95
CA LEU A 91 3.95 11.54 -19.80
C LEU A 91 5.33 12.03 -20.26
N TRP A 92 5.93 11.36 -21.25
CA TRP A 92 7.20 11.76 -21.86
C TRP A 92 7.12 13.14 -22.51
N LYS A 93 6.04 13.40 -23.27
CA LYS A 93 5.77 14.72 -23.87
C LYS A 93 5.52 15.80 -22.82
N GLN A 94 4.85 15.46 -21.72
CA GLN A 94 4.65 16.37 -20.59
C GLN A 94 5.95 16.69 -19.85
N ALA A 95 6.84 15.71 -19.71
CA ALA A 95 8.15 15.89 -19.09
C ALA A 95 9.04 16.84 -19.88
N ALA A 96 8.95 16.84 -21.20
CA ALA A 96 9.62 17.80 -22.06
C ALA A 96 9.33 19.26 -21.71
N ARG A 97 8.18 19.53 -21.08
CA ARG A 97 7.76 20.87 -20.67
C ARG A 97 8.27 21.26 -19.28
N ARG A 98 8.97 20.38 -18.57
CA ARG A 98 9.52 20.64 -17.23
C ARG A 98 10.84 21.39 -17.32
N LYS A 99 11.22 22.06 -16.22
CA LYS A 99 12.40 22.94 -16.11
C LYS A 99 13.74 22.25 -16.43
N HIS A 100 13.83 20.93 -16.26
CA HIS A 100 15.03 20.13 -16.59
C HIS A 100 14.85 19.28 -17.86
N GLY A 101 13.76 19.51 -18.60
CA GLY A 101 13.47 18.84 -19.87
C GLY A 101 13.26 17.33 -19.73
N GLN A 102 13.57 16.62 -20.82
CA GLN A 102 13.47 15.14 -20.90
C GLN A 102 14.68 14.42 -20.31
N ALA A 103 15.80 15.12 -20.05
CA ALA A 103 17.05 14.51 -19.61
C ALA A 103 16.95 13.89 -18.21
N ASP A 104 16.13 14.46 -17.33
CA ASP A 104 15.83 13.95 -15.98
C ASP A 104 14.45 13.28 -15.90
N PHE A 105 13.90 12.79 -17.01
CA PHE A 105 12.60 12.12 -16.95
C PHE A 105 12.70 10.74 -16.31
N GLN A 106 12.23 10.66 -15.07
CA GLN A 106 12.01 9.42 -14.36
C GLN A 106 10.51 9.19 -14.17
N LEU A 107 10.03 8.01 -14.55
CA LEU A 107 8.63 7.65 -14.36
C LEU A 107 8.42 7.08 -12.95
N GLU A 108 7.70 7.83 -12.11
CA GLU A 108 7.38 7.42 -10.74
C GLU A 108 6.19 6.45 -10.72
N LEU A 109 6.46 5.21 -10.31
CA LEU A 109 5.49 4.14 -10.12
C LEU A 109 5.20 3.94 -8.63
N TYR A 110 3.96 3.61 -8.30
CA TYR A 110 3.51 3.33 -6.94
C TYR A 110 2.69 2.04 -6.91
N ILE A 111 3.11 1.12 -6.06
CA ILE A 111 2.35 -0.11 -5.77
C ILE A 111 2.02 -0.19 -4.30
N TYR A 112 0.96 -0.92 -3.99
CA TYR A 112 0.48 -1.13 -2.63
C TYR A 112 0.56 -2.61 -2.28
N VAL A 113 1.29 -2.90 -1.22
CA VAL A 113 1.52 -4.26 -0.73
C VAL A 113 0.97 -4.41 0.68
N GLN A 114 0.70 -5.65 1.06
CA GLN A 114 0.39 -6.01 2.44
C GLN A 114 1.58 -6.73 3.04
N ARG A 115 1.90 -6.46 4.31
CA ARG A 115 2.90 -7.26 5.02
C ARG A 115 2.32 -8.65 5.26
N ARG A 116 3.06 -9.70 4.92
CA ARG A 116 2.77 -11.05 5.40
C ARG A 116 2.89 -11.01 6.91
N ASN A 117 1.80 -11.39 7.57
CA ASN A 117 1.72 -11.30 9.01
C ASN A 117 2.51 -12.48 9.61
N THR A 118 3.83 -12.33 9.76
CA THR A 118 4.70 -13.35 10.37
C THR A 118 4.61 -13.36 11.90
N ASN A 119 3.51 -12.84 12.47
CA ASN A 119 3.33 -12.79 13.92
C ASN A 119 1.93 -13.25 14.32
N PRO A 120 1.73 -14.55 14.61
CA PRO A 120 0.50 -15.02 15.25
C PRO A 120 0.32 -14.49 16.69
N GLY A 121 1.33 -13.81 17.27
CA GLY A 121 1.36 -13.44 18.69
C GLY A 121 0.46 -12.27 19.11
N ILE A 122 0.10 -11.35 18.21
CA ILE A 122 -0.72 -10.18 18.61
C ILE A 122 -2.16 -10.58 18.94
N ARG A 123 -2.70 -11.60 18.25
CA ARG A 123 -4.06 -12.11 18.52
C ARG A 123 -4.18 -12.73 19.91
N ARG A 124 -3.21 -13.56 20.33
CA ARG A 124 -3.20 -14.19 21.66
C ARG A 124 -3.08 -13.19 22.81
N ALA A 125 -2.34 -12.09 22.62
CA ALA A 125 -2.19 -11.08 23.67
C ALA A 125 -3.49 -10.32 23.96
N THR A 126 -4.33 -10.08 22.94
CA THR A 126 -5.68 -9.51 23.13
C THR A 126 -6.67 -10.52 23.68
N GLU A 127 -6.60 -11.79 23.26
CA GLU A 127 -7.51 -12.84 23.75
C GLU A 127 -7.30 -13.09 25.25
N ALA A 128 -6.05 -13.24 25.69
CA ALA A 128 -5.70 -13.39 27.10
C ALA A 128 -6.10 -12.17 27.96
N ARG A 129 -6.09 -10.96 27.39
CA ARG A 129 -6.52 -9.73 28.11
C ARG A 129 -8.04 -9.61 28.18
N VAL A 130 -8.77 -10.03 27.16
CA VAL A 130 -10.24 -10.03 27.15
C VAL A 130 -10.77 -11.09 28.12
N GLU A 131 -10.15 -12.28 28.15
CA GLU A 131 -10.53 -13.34 29.09
C GLU A 131 -10.21 -12.97 30.55
N ALA A 132 -9.06 -12.34 30.81
CA ALA A 132 -8.75 -11.80 32.14
C ALA A 132 -9.73 -10.69 32.58
N SER A 133 -10.18 -9.84 31.65
CA SER A 133 -11.17 -8.80 31.95
C SER A 133 -12.56 -9.39 32.22
N ALA A 134 -12.96 -10.43 31.48
CA ALA A 134 -14.22 -11.12 31.70
C ALA A 134 -14.28 -11.87 33.04
N ALA A 135 -13.17 -12.48 33.46
CA ALA A 135 -13.07 -13.13 34.77
C ALA A 135 -13.19 -12.12 35.93
N ALA A 136 -12.51 -10.97 35.81
CA ALA A 136 -12.57 -9.90 36.82
C ALA A 136 -13.97 -9.28 36.97
N ILE A 137 -14.73 -9.15 35.87
CA ILE A 137 -16.12 -8.64 35.92
C ILE A 137 -17.05 -9.65 36.62
N ARG A 138 -16.83 -10.95 36.41
CA ARG A 138 -17.65 -12.00 37.03
C ARG A 138 -17.45 -12.06 38.56
N GLU A 139 -16.22 -11.86 39.03
CA GLU A 139 -15.89 -11.82 40.45
C GLU A 139 -16.53 -10.61 41.19
N VAL A 140 -16.63 -9.46 40.52
CA VAL A 140 -17.31 -8.27 41.10
C VAL A 140 -18.82 -8.49 41.21
N LEU A 141 -19.44 -9.13 40.21
CA LEU A 141 -20.88 -9.41 40.21
C LEU A 141 -21.31 -10.45 41.24
N GLU A 142 -20.47 -11.45 41.54
CA GLU A 142 -20.74 -12.45 42.59
C GLU A 142 -20.59 -11.85 44.00
N ARG A 143 -19.78 -10.80 44.16
CA ARG A 143 -19.58 -10.12 45.45
C ARG A 143 -20.70 -9.13 45.78
N GLU A 144 -21.32 -8.50 44.78
CA GLU A 144 -22.44 -7.57 44.99
C GLU A 144 -23.82 -8.24 45.12
N GLY A 145 -23.97 -9.49 44.67
CA GLY A 145 -25.22 -10.27 44.80
C GLY A 145 -25.58 -10.71 46.23
N SER A 146 -24.71 -10.50 47.22
CA SER A 146 -24.93 -10.94 48.61
C SER A 146 -25.24 -9.81 49.60
N SER A 147 -25.40 -8.56 49.13
CA SER A 147 -25.67 -7.40 49.99
C SER A 147 -26.98 -6.68 49.60
N SER A 148 -28.05 -7.43 49.40
CA SER A 148 -29.42 -6.89 49.49
C SER A 148 -30.05 -7.39 50.79
N THR A 149 -29.64 -6.79 51.91
CA THR A 149 -30.42 -6.82 53.15
C THR A 149 -31.14 -5.49 53.24
N TYR A 150 -32.40 -5.46 52.79
CA TYR A 150 -33.34 -4.39 53.10
C TYR A 150 -33.52 -4.33 54.63
N GLY A 151 -33.04 -3.25 55.26
CA GLY A 151 -33.40 -2.88 56.63
C GLY A 151 -34.56 -1.86 56.62
N PRO A 152 -35.54 -1.95 57.53
CA PRO A 152 -36.71 -1.05 57.54
C PRO A 152 -36.47 0.25 58.34
N ALA A 153 -37.49 1.12 58.28
CA ALA A 153 -37.76 2.35 59.06
C ALA A 153 -37.39 3.68 58.34
N ALA A 154 -38.24 4.72 58.36
CA ALA A 154 -39.20 5.11 59.40
C ALA A 154 -40.57 5.55 58.86
#